data_AF-A0A087AJM9-F1
#
_entry.id   AF-A0A087AJM9-F1
#
_cell.length_a   1.000
_cell.length_b   1.000
_cell.length_c   1.000
_cell.angle_alpha   90.00
_cell.angle_beta   90.00
_cell.angle_gamma   90.00
#
_symmetry.space_group_name_H-M   'P 1'
#
loop_
_entity.id
_entity.type
_entity.pdbx_description
1 polymer ?
#
loop_
_entity_poly.entity_id
_entity_poly.type
_entity_poly.pdbx_seq_one_letter_code
_entity_poly.pdbx_strand_id
1 'polypeptide(L)'
;MTSTTPPTYAAPDWHVVDAVAQVEEGPAGQRRRLPLDAQCVRVAAEPADGFAGVSRLAAISVDAMLPGERNPILDHPVYAPLRSLTARLAPPAHDGPILCVAQHKEWWMRPFWCDDWTQVPARTQLLLWRQGSGDDGVSPSVDPAGRADGPWHLALAACDGDLRADWRGGDGGGLLLDVSVNQAGHDALAGMCAVTGQGDDPYALVHAAVARVAQATGIRLRGERPFPAALEGLGWCTWDAFGQDVSQAAIVAKMEEFRAKGVPVSWVLIDDGWSQVDRGSSRLVGFDADPVRFPDGLSATVRLLKEEYGVRSVGVWQAFQGYWAGLDPQGPAAGETRAFLERMPGGCLVPAAGAAGAFGFWHRWDARLAEAGIDFAKVDSQGSMSLMARGVQDFGTATAGRHAGLDAAAAQCFSGALINCMGVVPENYWRRPSSPLTRTSDDFFPREPASLPEHAIENAYCSLLLGELYHCDWDMFWTDHPHARTHALLRWISGGPVYCSDAPGATDADLLRLFLDDGGSLPRPDGVGVPVEESLLADPTSTAVPLGIRNTFAGRRFLLFVGLNPDLPQQATIGADDGVPVIVSDPVAHTYDTLAPGEHVSFEVPYGEAAIRFLDPVPQYV
;
A
#
# COMPACT_ATOMS: atom_id res chain seq x y z
N MET A 1 43.57 -17.50 13.51
CA MET A 1 42.10 -17.71 13.57
C MET A 1 41.59 -16.91 14.76
N THR A 2 41.33 -15.63 14.54
CA THR A 2 40.71 -14.75 15.54
C THR A 2 39.22 -15.05 15.56
N SER A 3 38.79 -15.74 16.61
CA SER A 3 37.39 -15.94 16.97
C SER A 3 36.77 -14.57 17.29
N THR A 4 36.18 -13.92 16.29
CA THR A 4 35.27 -12.80 16.51
C THR A 4 33.94 -13.37 16.99
N THR A 5 33.70 -13.28 18.30
CA THR A 5 32.37 -13.44 18.88
C THR A 5 31.43 -12.46 18.15
N PRO A 6 30.28 -12.89 17.62
CA PRO A 6 29.34 -11.96 17.03
C PRO A 6 28.93 -10.90 18.07
N PRO A 7 28.75 -9.63 17.68
CA PRO A 7 28.25 -8.61 18.60
C PRO A 7 26.91 -9.07 19.19
N THR A 8 26.81 -9.05 20.51
CA THR A 8 25.54 -9.25 21.22
C THR A 8 24.71 -7.98 21.05
N TYR A 9 23.79 -7.98 20.10
CA TYR A 9 22.79 -6.93 19.95
C TYR A 9 21.77 -7.04 21.09
N ALA A 10 21.43 -5.91 21.73
CA ALA A 10 20.34 -5.87 22.69
C ALA A 10 19.01 -5.78 21.92
N ALA A 11 18.07 -6.68 22.19
CA ALA A 11 16.71 -6.54 21.67
C ALA A 11 16.07 -5.26 22.25
N PRO A 12 15.13 -4.62 21.53
CA PRO A 12 14.23 -3.65 22.16
C PRO A 12 13.46 -4.36 23.29
N ASP A 13 13.07 -3.62 24.34
CA ASP A 13 12.54 -4.16 25.61
C ASP A 13 11.12 -4.74 25.49
N TRP A 14 10.94 -5.70 24.58
CA TRP A 14 9.71 -6.45 24.34
C TRP A 14 9.73 -7.75 25.11
N HIS A 15 8.65 -8.01 25.84
CA HIS A 15 8.48 -9.27 26.55
C HIS A 15 7.15 -9.93 26.20
N VAL A 16 7.22 -11.24 25.93
CA VAL A 16 6.04 -12.09 25.74
C VAL A 16 5.49 -12.40 27.13
N VAL A 17 4.25 -11.97 27.37
CA VAL A 17 3.56 -12.15 28.66
C VAL A 17 2.88 -13.51 28.69
N ASP A 18 2.09 -13.80 27.66
CA ASP A 18 1.38 -15.07 27.49
C ASP A 18 1.13 -15.36 26.01
N ALA A 19 0.87 -16.63 25.71
CA ALA A 19 0.43 -17.08 24.39
C ALA A 19 -0.76 -18.03 24.55
N VAL A 20 -1.80 -17.82 23.75
CA VAL A 20 -3.04 -18.61 23.80
C VAL A 20 -3.44 -19.05 22.41
N ALA A 21 -3.57 -20.35 22.22
CA ALA A 21 -4.16 -20.93 21.02
C ALA A 21 -5.69 -20.85 21.08
N GLN A 22 -6.32 -20.50 19.96
CA GLN A 22 -7.72 -20.78 19.70
C GLN A 22 -7.79 -22.11 18.97
N VAL A 23 -8.42 -23.11 19.57
CA VAL A 23 -8.49 -24.46 19.00
C VAL A 23 -9.92 -24.87 18.71
N GLU A 24 -10.08 -25.63 17.64
CA GLU A 24 -11.30 -26.33 17.22
C GLU A 24 -11.06 -27.83 17.37
N GLU A 25 -12.03 -28.54 17.94
CA GLU A 25 -11.99 -29.98 18.17
C GLU A 25 -13.43 -30.50 18.27
N GLY A 26 -13.69 -31.76 17.92
CA GLY A 26 -15.00 -32.37 18.12
C GLY A 26 -15.91 -32.26 16.89
N PRO A 27 -16.95 -33.13 16.83
CA PRO A 27 -17.84 -33.23 15.67
C PRO A 27 -18.74 -31.99 15.46
N ALA A 28 -18.76 -31.06 16.41
CA ALA A 28 -19.51 -29.82 16.32
C ALA A 28 -18.60 -28.58 16.16
N GLY A 29 -17.28 -28.77 15.98
CA GLY A 29 -16.31 -27.67 15.88
C GLY A 29 -16.24 -26.87 17.18
N GLN A 30 -16.22 -27.55 18.32
CA GLN A 30 -16.16 -26.90 19.62
C GLN A 30 -14.90 -26.04 19.72
N ARG A 31 -15.08 -24.74 20.00
CA ARG A 31 -13.99 -23.79 20.19
C ARG A 31 -13.61 -23.68 21.65
N ARG A 32 -12.32 -23.75 21.95
CA ARG A 32 -11.78 -23.46 23.28
C ARG A 32 -10.45 -22.72 23.19
N ARG A 33 -10.12 -22.03 24.28
CA ARG A 33 -8.81 -21.39 24.47
C ARG A 33 -7.88 -22.38 25.15
N LEU A 34 -6.68 -22.51 24.63
CA LEU A 34 -5.63 -23.36 25.20
C LEU A 34 -4.38 -22.51 25.46
N PRO A 35 -4.00 -22.27 26.73
CA PRO A 35 -2.73 -21.64 27.06
C PRO A 35 -1.57 -22.47 26.49
N LEU A 36 -0.61 -21.80 25.86
CA LEU A 36 0.63 -22.38 25.41
C LEU A 36 1.80 -21.90 26.28
N ASP A 37 2.93 -22.59 26.19
CA ASP A 37 4.18 -22.06 26.72
C ASP A 37 4.53 -20.75 25.99
N ALA A 38 4.80 -19.68 26.74
CA ALA A 38 5.19 -18.38 26.17
C ALA A 38 6.45 -18.50 25.28
N GLN A 39 7.30 -19.51 25.48
CA GLN A 39 8.48 -19.77 24.66
C GLN A 39 8.17 -20.17 23.20
N CYS A 40 6.91 -20.49 22.89
CA CYS A 40 6.48 -20.70 21.50
C CYS A 40 6.48 -19.39 20.68
N VAL A 41 6.54 -18.24 21.34
CA VAL A 41 6.74 -16.93 20.71
C VAL A 41 8.11 -16.42 21.13
N ARG A 42 8.98 -16.16 20.16
CA ARG A 42 10.37 -15.76 20.40
C ARG A 42 10.59 -14.35 19.87
N VAL A 43 11.22 -13.52 20.68
CA VAL A 43 11.77 -12.22 20.29
C VAL A 43 13.28 -12.39 20.16
N ALA A 44 13.81 -12.22 18.96
CA ALA A 44 15.24 -12.39 18.67
C ALA A 44 15.82 -11.10 18.10
N ALA A 45 16.97 -10.66 18.63
CA ALA A 45 17.65 -9.48 18.10
C ALA A 45 18.13 -9.72 16.67
N GLU A 46 18.01 -8.69 15.85
CA GLU A 46 18.42 -8.67 14.44
C GLU A 46 19.53 -7.62 14.25
N PRO A 47 20.42 -7.80 13.25
CA PRO A 47 21.45 -6.81 12.95
C PRO A 47 20.84 -5.45 12.60
N ALA A 48 21.31 -4.40 13.28
CA ALA A 48 20.91 -3.00 13.06
C ALA A 48 22.03 -2.14 12.45
N ASP A 49 23.26 -2.64 12.42
CA ASP A 49 24.47 -1.92 12.01
C ASP A 49 24.49 -1.49 10.54
N GLY A 50 23.64 -2.09 9.70
CA GLY A 50 23.44 -1.68 8.31
C GLY A 50 22.54 -0.45 8.11
N PHE A 51 21.88 0.05 9.17
CA PHE A 51 20.84 1.08 9.06
C PHE A 51 21.18 2.29 9.94
N ALA A 52 21.62 3.39 9.32
CA ALA A 52 21.85 4.64 10.03
C ALA A 52 20.55 5.13 10.70
N GLY A 53 20.64 5.59 11.96
CA GLY A 53 19.48 6.03 12.74
C GLY A 53 18.69 4.90 13.41
N VAL A 54 19.07 3.63 13.23
CA VAL A 54 18.46 2.46 13.90
C VAL A 54 19.41 1.94 14.97
N SER A 55 18.95 1.88 16.22
CA SER A 55 19.75 1.44 17.36
C SER A 55 19.48 -0.01 17.76
N ARG A 56 18.23 -0.49 17.63
CA ARG A 56 17.84 -1.87 17.92
C ARG A 56 16.82 -2.36 16.90
N LEU A 57 16.93 -3.64 16.54
CA LEU A 57 15.97 -4.34 15.68
C LEU A 57 15.76 -5.75 16.26
N ALA A 58 14.54 -6.27 16.19
CA ALA A 58 14.24 -7.65 16.56
C ALA A 58 13.13 -8.25 15.71
N ALA A 59 13.22 -9.54 15.45
CA ALA A 59 12.15 -10.32 14.84
C ALA A 59 11.35 -11.05 15.93
N ILE A 60 10.03 -11.09 15.75
CA ILE A 60 9.10 -11.90 16.53
C ILE A 60 8.69 -13.07 15.65
N SER A 61 8.95 -14.28 16.11
CA SER A 61 8.59 -15.53 15.40
C SER A 61 7.75 -16.44 16.28
N VAL A 62 6.89 -17.23 15.66
CA VAL A 62 6.19 -18.34 16.32
C VAL A 62 6.82 -19.68 15.93
N ASP A 63 6.88 -20.59 16.89
CA ASP A 63 7.20 -22.02 16.74
C ASP A 63 6.35 -22.77 17.78
N ALA A 64 5.12 -23.08 17.38
CA ALA A 64 4.07 -23.57 18.26
C ALA A 64 3.50 -24.89 17.75
N MET A 65 3.27 -25.81 18.68
CA MET A 65 2.72 -27.13 18.44
C MET A 65 1.58 -27.38 19.43
N LEU A 66 0.41 -27.81 18.94
CA LEU A 66 -0.67 -28.20 19.84
C LEU A 66 -0.32 -29.50 20.60
N PRO A 67 -0.58 -29.57 21.91
CA PRO A 67 -0.33 -30.77 22.69
C PRO A 67 -1.38 -31.86 22.37
N GLY A 68 -0.93 -33.12 22.25
CA GLY A 68 -1.80 -34.28 22.00
C GLY A 68 -1.09 -35.38 21.21
N GLU A 69 -1.63 -36.60 21.24
CA GLU A 69 -1.15 -37.67 20.35
C GLU A 69 -1.62 -37.41 18.92
N ARG A 70 -0.69 -37.42 17.97
CA ARG A 70 -0.97 -37.29 16.54
C ARG A 70 -1.43 -38.63 15.97
N ASN A 71 -2.74 -38.88 16.02
CA ASN A 71 -3.34 -39.95 15.24
C ASN A 71 -4.15 -39.35 14.07
N PRO A 72 -3.65 -39.42 12.82
CA PRO A 72 -4.23 -38.71 11.68
C PRO A 72 -5.63 -39.21 11.27
N ILE A 73 -6.09 -40.34 11.82
CA ILE A 73 -7.44 -40.87 11.57
C ILE A 73 -8.44 -40.57 12.70
N LEU A 74 -7.98 -39.98 13.81
CA LEU A 74 -8.83 -39.60 14.93
C LEU A 74 -9.00 -38.08 14.98
N ASP A 75 -10.13 -37.67 15.53
CA ASP A 75 -10.37 -36.28 15.89
C ASP A 75 -9.32 -35.83 16.92
N HIS A 76 -8.76 -34.64 16.70
CA HIS A 76 -7.72 -34.05 17.53
C HIS A 76 -7.80 -32.51 17.46
N PRO A 77 -7.27 -31.80 18.45
CA PRO A 77 -7.28 -30.34 18.44
C PRO A 77 -6.50 -29.78 17.26
N VAL A 78 -7.11 -28.84 16.54
CA VAL A 78 -6.46 -28.05 15.48
C VAL A 78 -6.66 -26.57 15.77
N TYR A 79 -5.77 -25.73 15.25
CA TYR A 79 -5.91 -24.28 15.34
C TYR A 79 -7.15 -23.81 14.58
N ALA A 80 -7.87 -22.86 15.17
CA ALA A 80 -8.89 -22.12 14.46
C ALA A 80 -8.23 -21.38 13.26
N PRO A 81 -8.85 -21.36 12.07
CA PRO A 81 -8.23 -20.75 10.89
C PRO A 81 -7.93 -19.24 11.03
N LEU A 82 -8.79 -18.53 11.77
CA LEU A 82 -8.65 -17.11 12.05
C LEU A 82 -8.33 -16.92 13.53
N ARG A 83 -7.32 -16.11 13.83
CA ARG A 83 -6.76 -15.91 15.18
C ARG A 83 -6.38 -17.24 15.82
N SER A 84 -5.59 -18.03 15.09
CA SER A 84 -5.04 -19.32 15.50
C SER A 84 -4.29 -19.22 16.83
N LEU A 85 -3.45 -18.21 16.97
CA LEU A 85 -2.71 -17.91 18.19
C LEU A 85 -2.80 -16.42 18.49
N THR A 86 -2.98 -16.06 19.76
CA THR A 86 -2.83 -14.69 20.24
C THR A 86 -1.70 -14.66 21.25
N ALA A 87 -0.69 -13.83 20.99
CA ALA A 87 0.37 -13.53 21.93
C ALA A 87 0.11 -12.16 22.57
N ARG A 88 0.21 -12.08 23.89
CA ARG A 88 0.26 -10.80 24.60
C ARG A 88 1.69 -10.35 24.74
N LEU A 89 1.99 -9.17 24.24
CA LEU A 89 3.29 -8.54 24.36
C LEU A 89 3.16 -7.25 25.15
N ALA A 90 4.21 -6.96 25.90
CA ALA A 90 4.36 -5.69 26.57
C ALA A 90 5.44 -4.88 25.83
N PRO A 91 5.02 -3.84 25.09
CA PRO A 91 5.92 -2.98 24.34
C PRO A 91 6.63 -1.98 25.26
N PRO A 92 7.70 -1.31 24.77
CA PRO A 92 8.26 -0.12 25.39
C PRO A 92 7.18 0.93 25.70
N ALA A 93 7.34 1.65 26.81
CA ALA A 93 6.43 2.71 27.20
C ALA A 93 6.38 3.84 26.15
N HIS A 94 5.22 4.47 26.03
CA HIS A 94 5.00 5.64 25.19
C HIS A 94 4.50 6.80 26.05
N ASP A 95 4.81 8.02 25.65
CA ASP A 95 4.19 9.25 26.17
C ASP A 95 3.60 9.98 24.96
N GLY A 96 2.28 10.06 24.90
CA GLY A 96 1.54 10.61 23.77
C GLY A 96 1.06 9.60 22.71
N PRO A 97 0.66 10.08 21.52
CA PRO A 97 -0.07 9.29 20.54
C PRO A 97 0.78 8.17 19.91
N ILE A 98 0.07 7.13 19.49
CA ILE A 98 0.57 6.01 18.69
C ILE A 98 -0.08 6.11 17.31
N LEU A 99 0.73 6.22 16.26
CA LEU A 99 0.27 6.07 14.89
C LEU A 99 0.12 4.58 14.57
N CYS A 100 -1.05 4.18 14.10
CA CYS A 100 -1.36 2.83 13.62
C CYS A 100 -1.74 2.89 12.14
N VAL A 101 -1.10 2.12 11.27
CA VAL A 101 -1.61 1.88 9.90
C VAL A 101 -2.29 0.52 9.89
N ALA A 102 -3.61 0.52 9.74
CA ALA A 102 -4.44 -0.66 9.95
C ALA A 102 -5.36 -0.96 8.78
N GLN A 103 -5.60 -2.25 8.55
CA GLN A 103 -6.59 -2.70 7.59
C GLN A 103 -8.00 -2.44 8.14
N HIS A 104 -8.68 -1.42 7.60
CA HIS A 104 -9.99 -1.00 8.07
C HIS A 104 -11.14 -1.64 7.28
N LYS A 105 -10.93 -1.96 5.99
CA LYS A 105 -11.86 -2.70 5.11
C LYS A 105 -11.32 -4.09 4.76
N GLU A 106 -11.99 -4.81 3.89
CA GLU A 106 -11.58 -6.13 3.41
C GLU A 106 -10.21 -6.11 2.72
N TRP A 107 -9.87 -5.01 2.04
CA TRP A 107 -8.64 -4.91 1.25
C TRP A 107 -7.95 -3.53 1.27
N TRP A 108 -8.42 -2.60 2.12
CA TRP A 108 -7.85 -1.26 2.27
C TRP A 108 -7.30 -1.01 3.67
N MET A 109 -6.21 -0.25 3.71
CA MET A 109 -5.55 0.22 4.93
C MET A 109 -5.71 1.73 5.07
N ARG A 110 -5.65 2.23 6.30
CA ARG A 110 -5.64 3.67 6.60
C ARG A 110 -4.95 3.94 7.94
N PRO A 111 -4.52 5.18 8.23
CA PRO A 111 -3.98 5.53 9.54
C PRO A 111 -5.07 5.67 10.61
N PHE A 112 -4.66 5.49 11.86
CA PHE A 112 -5.41 5.76 13.08
C PHE A 112 -4.42 6.29 14.13
N TRP A 113 -4.90 7.10 15.06
CA TRP A 113 -4.13 7.59 16.20
C TRP A 113 -4.83 7.18 17.48
N CYS A 114 -4.06 6.74 18.46
CA CYS A 114 -4.58 6.38 19.77
C CYS A 114 -3.57 6.68 20.88
N ASP A 115 -4.08 6.94 22.09
CA ASP A 115 -3.27 7.30 23.26
C ASP A 115 -3.15 6.14 24.26
N ASP A 116 -3.67 4.97 23.91
CA ASP A 116 -3.63 3.78 24.78
C ASP A 116 -3.56 2.49 23.95
N TRP A 117 -2.77 1.52 24.40
CA TRP A 117 -2.60 0.24 23.72
C TRP A 117 -3.90 -0.51 23.48
N THR A 118 -4.90 -0.35 24.36
CA THR A 118 -6.22 -1.00 24.22
C THR A 118 -7.04 -0.45 23.05
N GLN A 119 -6.71 0.76 22.57
CA GLN A 119 -7.38 1.42 21.46
C GLN A 119 -6.77 1.08 20.09
N VAL A 120 -5.62 0.39 20.05
CA VAL A 120 -4.99 -0.03 18.80
C VAL A 120 -6.00 -0.84 17.97
N PRO A 121 -6.36 -0.39 16.75
CA PRO A 121 -7.36 -1.06 15.93
C PRO A 121 -6.99 -2.51 15.61
N ALA A 122 -7.99 -3.35 15.43
CA ALA A 122 -7.77 -4.70 14.91
C ALA A 122 -7.20 -4.65 13.48
N ARG A 123 -6.33 -5.61 13.16
CA ARG A 123 -5.63 -5.69 11.86
C ARG A 123 -4.66 -4.53 11.63
N THR A 124 -4.04 -4.02 12.69
CA THR A 124 -2.95 -3.06 12.58
C THR A 124 -1.69 -3.74 12.05
N GLN A 125 -1.08 -3.14 11.03
CA GLN A 125 0.10 -3.70 10.35
C GLN A 125 1.38 -2.93 10.70
N LEU A 126 1.29 -1.62 10.94
CA LEU A 126 2.43 -0.80 11.36
C LEU A 126 2.02 0.06 12.56
N LEU A 127 2.86 0.08 13.60
CA LEU A 127 2.78 1.02 14.71
C LEU A 127 4.05 1.87 14.77
N LEU A 128 3.89 3.16 15.04
CA LEU A 128 4.96 4.12 15.31
C LEU A 128 4.62 4.97 16.52
N TRP A 129 5.56 5.17 17.43
CA TRP A 129 5.41 6.06 18.58
C TRP A 129 6.78 6.55 19.08
N ARG A 130 6.76 7.59 19.92
CA ARG A 130 7.95 8.04 20.65
C ARG A 130 7.96 7.47 22.06
N GLN A 131 9.16 7.10 22.52
CA GLN A 131 9.33 6.62 23.88
C GLN A 131 8.94 7.71 24.89
N GLY A 132 8.23 7.33 25.95
CA GLY A 132 7.93 8.26 27.03
C GLY A 132 9.10 8.53 27.97
N SER A 133 9.14 9.72 28.58
CA SER A 133 9.86 9.91 29.83
C SER A 133 9.21 9.00 30.86
N GLY A 134 10.00 8.23 31.63
CA GLY A 134 9.46 7.39 32.71
C GLY A 134 8.64 8.21 33.71
N ASP A 135 7.99 7.53 34.65
CA ASP A 135 7.13 8.08 35.73
C ASP A 135 7.92 8.94 36.77
N ASP A 136 8.97 9.62 36.32
CA ASP A 136 9.95 10.37 37.11
C ASP A 136 9.46 11.80 37.42
N GLY A 137 8.23 12.16 37.00
CA GLY A 137 7.59 13.45 37.30
C GLY A 137 8.24 14.66 36.61
N VAL A 138 9.02 14.44 35.56
CA VAL A 138 9.62 15.49 34.72
C VAL A 138 8.67 15.74 33.54
N SER A 139 8.22 16.98 33.35
CA SER A 139 7.48 17.36 32.12
C SER A 139 8.26 16.91 30.88
N PRO A 140 7.60 16.47 29.79
CA PRO A 140 8.29 16.04 28.58
C PRO A 140 9.30 17.12 28.20
N SER A 141 10.59 16.77 28.15
CA SER A 141 11.56 17.69 27.57
C SER A 141 11.18 17.81 26.10
N VAL A 142 10.96 19.05 25.69
CA VAL A 142 10.81 19.40 24.29
C VAL A 142 12.15 19.89 23.83
N ASP A 143 12.60 19.44 22.66
CA ASP A 143 13.75 20.05 22.01
C ASP A 143 13.48 21.56 21.76
N PRO A 144 14.48 22.36 21.38
CA PRO A 144 14.29 23.78 21.10
C PRO A 144 13.24 24.09 20.02
N ALA A 145 12.83 23.10 19.22
CA ALA A 145 11.79 23.15 18.20
C ALA A 145 10.42 22.61 18.69
N GLY A 146 10.27 22.24 19.96
CA GLY A 146 9.02 21.75 20.54
C GLY A 146 8.78 20.24 20.42
N ARG A 147 9.77 19.43 19.99
CA ARG A 147 9.61 17.98 19.74
C ARG A 147 9.79 17.17 21.03
N ALA A 148 8.90 16.22 21.32
CA ALA A 148 8.99 15.34 22.49
C ALA A 148 10.31 14.55 22.51
N ASP A 149 11.16 14.70 23.51
CA ASP A 149 12.43 13.98 23.63
C ASP A 149 12.22 12.47 23.78
N GLY A 150 12.87 11.69 22.93
CA GLY A 150 12.91 10.23 23.05
C GLY A 150 13.05 9.51 21.71
N PRO A 151 13.67 8.32 21.68
CA PRO A 151 13.78 7.54 20.47
C PRO A 151 12.42 7.09 19.95
N TRP A 152 12.32 6.97 18.64
CA TRP A 152 11.21 6.32 17.96
C TRP A 152 11.23 4.82 18.17
N HIS A 153 10.03 4.25 18.25
CA HIS A 153 9.81 2.81 18.27
C HIS A 153 8.85 2.41 17.15
N LEU A 154 9.02 1.18 16.67
CA LEU A 154 8.24 0.59 15.60
C LEU A 154 7.80 -0.84 15.96
N ALA A 155 6.59 -1.21 15.52
CA ALA A 155 6.18 -2.60 15.39
C ALA A 155 5.51 -2.83 14.03
N LEU A 156 6.08 -3.70 13.20
CA LEU A 156 5.60 -4.07 11.87
C LEU A 156 5.16 -5.54 11.89
N ALA A 157 3.89 -5.81 11.58
CA ALA A 157 3.41 -7.17 11.39
C ALA A 157 3.90 -7.74 10.04
N ALA A 158 4.11 -9.05 10.02
CA ALA A 158 4.57 -9.80 8.86
C ALA A 158 3.53 -10.83 8.39
N CYS A 159 3.59 -11.16 7.11
CA CYS A 159 2.99 -12.38 6.58
C CYS A 159 4.10 -13.22 5.97
N ASP A 160 4.40 -14.37 6.59
CA ASP A 160 5.53 -15.25 6.26
C ASP A 160 5.04 -16.69 6.13
N GLY A 161 5.40 -17.34 5.02
CA GLY A 161 4.82 -18.62 4.61
C GLY A 161 3.29 -18.61 4.62
N ASP A 162 2.72 -19.45 5.47
CA ASP A 162 1.27 -19.68 5.59
C ASP A 162 0.60 -18.76 6.62
N LEU A 163 1.42 -18.00 7.37
CA LEU A 163 0.99 -17.21 8.52
C LEU A 163 0.78 -15.75 8.14
N ARG A 164 -0.31 -15.19 8.65
CA ARG A 164 -0.55 -13.74 8.69
C ARG A 164 -0.60 -13.30 10.14
N ALA A 165 0.10 -12.21 10.45
CA ALA A 165 0.02 -11.57 11.75
C ALA A 165 -0.69 -10.21 11.69
N ASP A 166 -1.33 -9.84 12.79
CA ASP A 166 -2.07 -8.59 12.95
C ASP A 166 -1.92 -8.10 14.40
N TRP A 167 -1.60 -6.81 14.57
CA TRP A 167 -1.62 -6.15 15.88
C TRP A 167 -3.02 -5.68 16.24
N ARG A 168 -3.33 -5.66 17.55
CA ARG A 168 -4.53 -5.02 18.12
C ARG A 168 -4.41 -4.75 19.61
N GLY A 169 -5.29 -3.91 20.13
CA GLY A 169 -5.49 -3.73 21.57
C GLY A 169 -6.18 -4.94 22.24
N GLY A 170 -5.90 -5.12 23.53
CA GLY A 170 -6.51 -6.17 24.36
C GLY A 170 -7.33 -5.64 25.54
N ASP A 171 -8.51 -6.22 25.78
CA ASP A 171 -9.50 -5.85 26.82
C ASP A 171 -9.00 -5.95 28.29
N GLY A 172 -7.71 -6.21 28.53
CA GLY A 172 -7.08 -6.32 29.85
C GLY A 172 -5.75 -5.57 29.96
N GLY A 173 -5.51 -4.62 29.05
CA GLY A 173 -4.26 -3.87 28.94
C GLY A 173 -3.22 -4.58 28.05
N GLY A 174 -2.42 -3.77 27.36
CA GLY A 174 -1.31 -4.25 26.52
C GLY A 174 -1.68 -4.53 25.06
N LEU A 175 -0.64 -4.87 24.30
CA LEU A 175 -0.69 -5.06 22.85
C LEU A 175 -0.74 -6.54 22.53
N LEU A 176 -1.60 -6.92 21.58
CA LEU A 176 -1.80 -8.31 21.17
C LEU A 176 -1.34 -8.52 19.73
N LEU A 177 -0.61 -9.61 19.50
CA LEU A 177 -0.24 -10.11 18.18
C LEU A 177 -1.09 -11.34 17.88
N ASP A 178 -2.06 -11.19 16.99
CA ASP A 178 -2.86 -12.31 16.49
C ASP A 178 -2.14 -12.93 15.27
N VAL A 179 -2.03 -14.26 15.25
CA VAL A 179 -1.48 -15.05 14.14
C VAL A 179 -2.59 -15.93 13.58
N SER A 180 -2.73 -15.97 12.26
CA SER A 180 -3.79 -16.70 11.54
C SER A 180 -3.22 -17.51 10.38
N VAL A 181 -3.80 -18.69 10.11
CA VAL A 181 -3.42 -19.56 8.97
C VAL A 181 -4.42 -19.55 7.82
N ASN A 182 -5.66 -19.07 8.00
CA ASN A 182 -6.78 -19.12 7.04
C ASN A 182 -7.32 -20.53 6.67
N GLN A 183 -6.54 -21.59 6.87
CA GLN A 183 -6.95 -22.98 6.59
C GLN A 183 -7.31 -23.75 7.86
N ALA A 184 -8.29 -24.66 7.78
CA ALA A 184 -8.57 -25.60 8.86
C ALA A 184 -7.59 -26.79 8.87
N GLY A 185 -7.41 -27.40 10.04
CA GLY A 185 -6.62 -28.64 10.15
C GLY A 185 -5.14 -28.46 10.50
N HIS A 186 -4.69 -27.22 10.75
CA HIS A 186 -3.33 -26.96 11.21
C HIS A 186 -3.18 -27.31 12.69
N ASP A 187 -2.16 -28.07 13.06
CA ASP A 187 -1.83 -28.40 14.46
C ASP A 187 -0.45 -27.84 14.90
N ALA A 188 0.23 -27.14 13.98
CA ALA A 188 1.50 -26.49 14.18
C ALA A 188 1.54 -25.14 13.46
N LEU A 189 2.28 -24.17 14.03
CA LEU A 189 2.52 -22.84 13.46
C LEU A 189 4.02 -22.55 13.54
N ALA A 190 4.64 -22.17 12.41
CA ALA A 190 6.03 -21.76 12.39
C ALA A 190 6.25 -20.65 11.35
N GLY A 191 6.88 -19.55 11.76
CA GLY A 191 7.19 -18.44 10.86
C GLY A 191 7.42 -17.11 11.57
N MET A 192 7.88 -16.11 10.82
CA MET A 192 8.01 -14.75 11.34
C MET A 192 6.66 -14.04 11.37
N CYS A 193 6.34 -13.42 12.50
CA CYS A 193 5.07 -12.74 12.73
C CYS A 193 5.22 -11.21 12.77
N ALA A 194 6.36 -10.68 13.20
CA ALA A 194 6.58 -9.24 13.24
C ALA A 194 8.06 -8.88 13.31
N VAL A 195 8.35 -7.60 13.07
CA VAL A 195 9.65 -6.95 13.34
C VAL A 195 9.40 -5.73 14.21
N THR A 196 10.23 -5.53 15.23
CA THR A 196 10.18 -4.36 16.11
C THR A 196 11.52 -3.64 16.09
N GLY A 197 11.51 -2.33 16.32
CA GLY A 197 12.73 -1.52 16.26
C GLY A 197 12.69 -0.29 17.14
N GLN A 198 13.89 0.25 17.39
CA GLN A 198 14.13 1.49 18.14
C GLN A 198 15.22 2.31 17.45
N GLY A 199 15.07 3.62 17.37
CA GLY A 199 15.99 4.50 16.64
C GLY A 199 15.63 5.98 16.74
N ASP A 200 16.42 6.82 16.10
CA ASP A 200 16.23 8.28 16.11
C ASP A 200 15.52 8.78 14.84
N ASP A 201 15.46 7.93 13.80
CA ASP A 201 14.79 8.22 12.53
C ASP A 201 13.65 7.21 12.30
N PRO A 202 12.37 7.64 12.30
CA PRO A 202 11.22 6.74 12.13
C PRO A 202 11.16 6.12 10.74
N TYR A 203 11.70 6.79 9.72
CA TYR A 203 11.70 6.30 8.35
C TYR A 203 12.80 5.26 8.14
N ALA A 204 13.98 5.48 8.72
CA ALA A 204 15.03 4.46 8.75
C ALA A 204 14.58 3.20 9.49
N LEU A 205 13.79 3.35 10.57
CA LEU A 205 13.17 2.22 11.26
C LEU A 205 12.19 1.44 10.39
N VAL A 206 11.28 2.14 9.70
CA VAL A 206 10.33 1.51 8.78
C VAL A 206 11.09 0.79 7.67
N HIS A 207 12.10 1.43 7.07
CA HIS A 207 12.95 0.82 6.05
C HIS A 207 13.65 -0.45 6.55
N ALA A 208 14.29 -0.41 7.72
CA ALA A 208 14.98 -1.56 8.29
C ALA A 208 14.04 -2.73 8.58
N ALA A 209 12.87 -2.44 9.14
CA ALA A 209 11.86 -3.45 9.43
C ALA A 209 11.29 -4.07 8.15
N VAL A 210 10.94 -3.26 7.15
CA VAL A 210 10.44 -3.74 5.87
C VAL A 210 11.50 -4.55 5.13
N ALA A 211 12.75 -4.10 5.09
CA ALA A 211 13.87 -4.82 4.49
C ALA A 211 14.04 -6.21 5.13
N ARG A 212 13.91 -6.31 6.45
CA ARG A 212 14.01 -7.59 7.15
C ARG A 212 12.86 -8.55 6.82
N VAL A 213 11.64 -8.04 6.67
CA VAL A 213 10.47 -8.86 6.24
C VAL A 213 10.58 -9.24 4.77
N ALA A 214 10.97 -8.31 3.90
CA ALA A 214 11.19 -8.54 2.48
C ALA A 214 12.24 -9.63 2.24
N GLN A 215 13.34 -9.62 3.01
CA GLN A 215 14.36 -10.65 2.98
C GLN A 215 13.81 -12.03 3.36
N ALA A 216 13.01 -12.12 4.43
CA ALA A 216 12.43 -13.40 4.87
C ALA A 216 11.44 -13.97 3.85
N THR A 217 10.65 -13.08 3.23
CA THR A 217 9.60 -13.45 2.27
C THR A 217 10.08 -13.55 0.83
N GLY A 218 11.34 -13.18 0.56
CA GLY A 218 11.97 -13.26 -0.76
C GLY A 218 11.42 -12.28 -1.79
N ILE A 219 10.89 -11.13 -1.35
CA ILE A 219 10.36 -10.09 -2.24
C ILE A 219 11.33 -8.91 -2.38
N ARG A 220 11.20 -8.19 -3.49
CA ARG A 220 12.01 -7.00 -3.79
C ARG A 220 11.52 -5.76 -3.04
N LEU A 221 12.44 -4.90 -2.64
CA LEU A 221 12.16 -3.53 -2.20
C LEU A 221 11.88 -2.62 -3.41
N ARG A 222 11.30 -1.45 -3.18
CA ARG A 222 10.98 -0.47 -4.23
C ARG A 222 12.20 -0.10 -5.08
N GLY A 223 13.38 0.05 -4.45
CA GLY A 223 14.62 0.41 -5.14
C GLY A 223 15.06 -0.60 -6.21
N GLU A 224 14.56 -1.85 -6.14
CA GLU A 224 14.82 -2.92 -7.10
C GLU A 224 13.70 -3.07 -8.15
N ARG A 225 12.69 -2.19 -8.10
CA ARG A 225 11.52 -2.19 -9.00
C ARG A 225 11.56 -0.92 -9.86
N PRO A 226 11.95 -1.02 -11.14
CA PRO A 226 11.92 0.16 -12.02
C PRO A 226 10.49 0.66 -12.17
N PHE A 227 10.32 1.99 -12.18
CA PHE A 227 9.05 2.59 -12.57
C PHE A 227 8.78 2.26 -14.05
N PRO A 228 7.60 1.76 -14.44
CA PRO A 228 7.34 1.39 -15.83
C PRO A 228 7.27 2.59 -16.76
N ALA A 229 8.05 2.55 -17.85
CA ALA A 229 7.98 3.54 -18.93
C ALA A 229 6.57 3.70 -19.51
N ALA A 230 5.77 2.62 -19.48
CA ALA A 230 4.38 2.63 -19.94
C ALA A 230 3.49 3.63 -19.20
N LEU A 231 3.83 3.97 -17.95
CA LEU A 231 3.08 4.85 -17.05
C LEU A 231 3.73 6.23 -16.88
N GLU A 232 4.76 6.55 -17.68
CA GLU A 232 5.38 7.87 -17.67
C GLU A 232 4.51 8.90 -18.40
N GLY A 233 4.51 10.14 -17.91
CA GLY A 233 3.68 11.22 -18.44
C GLY A 233 2.27 11.23 -17.83
N LEU A 234 1.45 12.16 -18.32
CA LEU A 234 0.07 12.32 -17.87
C LEU A 234 -0.81 11.20 -18.42
N GLY A 235 -1.49 10.48 -17.54
CA GLY A 235 -2.47 9.46 -17.91
C GLY A 235 -3.92 9.93 -17.90
N TRP A 236 -4.78 9.11 -18.48
CA TRP A 236 -6.23 9.20 -18.32
C TRP A 236 -6.85 7.81 -18.11
N CYS A 237 -7.73 7.70 -17.12
CA CYS A 237 -8.49 6.50 -16.80
C CYS A 237 -9.95 6.67 -17.19
N THR A 238 -10.60 5.62 -17.68
CA THR A 238 -12.01 5.69 -18.14
C THR A 238 -13.05 5.52 -17.03
N TRP A 239 -12.65 5.15 -15.80
CA TRP A 239 -13.58 4.71 -14.75
C TRP A 239 -14.60 5.77 -14.33
N ASP A 240 -14.17 6.96 -13.91
CA ASP A 240 -15.14 7.96 -13.45
C ASP A 240 -15.91 8.61 -14.61
N ALA A 241 -15.28 8.61 -15.80
CA ALA A 241 -15.87 9.15 -17.01
C ALA A 241 -17.05 8.30 -17.51
N PHE A 242 -16.92 6.97 -17.47
CA PHE A 242 -17.88 6.06 -18.12
C PHE A 242 -18.30 4.87 -17.26
N GLY A 243 -17.59 4.57 -16.18
CA GLY A 243 -17.73 3.35 -15.40
C GLY A 243 -17.70 2.12 -16.29
N GLN A 244 -18.58 1.18 -15.96
CA GLN A 244 -18.79 -0.02 -16.76
C GLN A 244 -19.44 0.25 -18.12
N ASP A 245 -19.67 1.49 -18.57
CA ASP A 245 -20.25 1.88 -19.87
C ASP A 245 -19.24 2.38 -20.91
N VAL A 246 -17.94 2.17 -20.65
CA VAL A 246 -16.85 2.46 -21.60
C VAL A 246 -17.06 1.75 -22.96
N SER A 247 -16.74 2.47 -24.04
CA SER A 247 -16.79 2.00 -25.42
C SER A 247 -15.78 2.75 -26.29
N GLN A 248 -15.46 2.22 -27.48
CA GLN A 248 -14.57 2.91 -28.43
C GLN A 248 -15.07 4.33 -28.74
N ALA A 249 -16.37 4.50 -28.99
CA ALA A 249 -16.95 5.81 -29.32
C ALA A 249 -16.82 6.83 -28.17
N ALA A 250 -17.01 6.39 -26.93
CA ALA A 250 -16.86 7.24 -25.75
C ALA A 250 -15.40 7.67 -25.55
N ILE A 251 -14.45 6.74 -25.75
CA ILE A 251 -13.02 7.01 -25.71
C ILE A 251 -12.65 8.05 -26.77
N VAL A 252 -13.07 7.85 -28.04
CA VAL A 252 -12.85 8.81 -29.13
C VAL A 252 -13.34 10.20 -28.75
N ALA A 253 -14.58 10.31 -28.26
CA ALA A 253 -15.16 11.60 -27.88
C ALA A 253 -14.32 12.34 -26.81
N LYS A 254 -13.75 11.61 -25.85
CA LYS A 254 -12.85 12.20 -24.87
C LYS A 254 -11.50 12.60 -25.47
N MET A 255 -10.92 11.77 -26.32
CA MET A 255 -9.64 12.09 -26.96
C MET A 255 -9.74 13.30 -27.90
N GLU A 256 -10.89 13.52 -28.54
CA GLU A 256 -11.19 14.74 -29.30
C GLU A 256 -11.17 15.99 -28.41
N GLU A 257 -11.70 15.92 -27.19
CA GLU A 257 -11.62 17.01 -26.22
C GLU A 257 -10.17 17.31 -25.85
N PHE A 258 -9.38 16.28 -25.49
CA PHE A 258 -7.97 16.47 -25.14
C PHE A 258 -7.18 17.09 -26.29
N ARG A 259 -7.41 16.62 -27.52
CA ARG A 259 -6.80 17.19 -28.72
C ARG A 259 -7.20 18.64 -28.94
N ALA A 260 -8.48 18.98 -28.83
CA ALA A 260 -8.97 20.35 -28.97
C ALA A 260 -8.41 21.28 -27.88
N LYS A 261 -8.23 20.77 -26.67
CA LYS A 261 -7.66 21.49 -25.53
C LYS A 261 -6.13 21.45 -25.52
N GLY A 262 -5.45 20.71 -26.39
CA GLY A 262 -4.00 20.57 -26.39
C GLY A 262 -3.43 19.93 -25.12
N VAL A 263 -4.11 18.91 -24.57
CA VAL A 263 -3.67 18.13 -23.40
C VAL A 263 -2.90 16.89 -23.89
N PRO A 264 -1.61 16.72 -23.55
CA PRO A 264 -0.80 15.61 -24.03
C PRO A 264 -0.97 14.35 -23.16
N VAL A 265 -2.04 13.60 -23.40
CA VAL A 265 -2.26 12.30 -22.74
C VAL A 265 -1.24 11.28 -23.25
N SER A 266 -0.34 10.87 -22.36
CA SER A 266 0.76 9.95 -22.67
C SER A 266 0.33 8.49 -22.62
N TRP A 267 -0.62 8.15 -21.75
CA TRP A 267 -1.14 6.79 -21.63
C TRP A 267 -2.62 6.77 -21.24
N VAL A 268 -3.32 5.71 -21.63
CA VAL A 268 -4.75 5.53 -21.35
C VAL A 268 -4.96 4.19 -20.64
N LEU A 269 -5.66 4.21 -19.50
CA LEU A 269 -6.17 3.01 -18.85
C LEU A 269 -7.66 2.84 -19.19
N ILE A 270 -7.96 1.80 -19.96
CA ILE A 270 -9.34 1.36 -20.23
C ILE A 270 -9.79 0.50 -19.04
N ASP A 271 -10.51 1.13 -18.10
CA ASP A 271 -10.96 0.53 -16.85
C ASP A 271 -12.17 -0.41 -17.05
N ASP A 272 -12.73 -0.96 -15.96
CA ASP A 272 -13.80 -1.99 -15.99
C ASP A 272 -14.95 -1.64 -16.95
N GLY A 273 -15.44 -2.64 -17.67
CA GLY A 273 -16.49 -2.55 -18.67
C GLY A 273 -16.05 -2.87 -20.10
N TRP A 274 -14.75 -3.06 -20.34
CA TRP A 274 -14.21 -3.34 -21.68
C TRP A 274 -14.23 -4.81 -22.09
N SER A 275 -14.09 -5.74 -21.14
CA SER A 275 -13.88 -7.16 -21.41
C SER A 275 -15.19 -7.91 -21.69
N GLN A 276 -15.09 -9.05 -22.37
CA GLN A 276 -16.23 -9.92 -22.65
C GLN A 276 -16.69 -10.66 -21.37
N VAL A 277 -17.72 -10.11 -20.73
CA VAL A 277 -18.28 -10.60 -19.47
C VAL A 277 -19.79 -10.86 -19.58
N ASP A 278 -20.30 -11.77 -18.75
CA ASP A 278 -21.72 -11.81 -18.43
C ASP A 278 -21.98 -10.85 -17.28
N ARG A 279 -22.59 -9.71 -17.59
CA ARG A 279 -22.92 -8.65 -16.61
C ARG A 279 -23.98 -9.08 -15.60
N GLY A 280 -24.85 -10.03 -15.94
CA GLY A 280 -25.89 -10.51 -15.03
C GLY A 280 -25.32 -11.38 -13.91
N SER A 281 -24.30 -12.18 -14.21
CA SER A 281 -23.61 -13.03 -13.23
C SER A 281 -22.27 -12.47 -12.75
N SER A 282 -21.82 -11.34 -13.31
CA SER A 282 -20.52 -10.73 -13.11
C SER A 282 -19.36 -11.72 -13.32
N ARG A 283 -19.37 -12.45 -14.43
CA ARG A 283 -18.36 -13.46 -14.76
C ARG A 283 -17.61 -13.18 -16.06
N LEU A 284 -16.31 -13.50 -16.09
CA LEU A 284 -15.50 -13.46 -17.31
C LEU A 284 -15.95 -14.59 -18.25
N VAL A 285 -16.35 -14.23 -19.47
CA VAL A 285 -16.80 -15.20 -20.48
C VAL A 285 -15.66 -15.53 -21.44
N GLY A 286 -14.97 -14.51 -21.95
CA GLY A 286 -13.88 -14.65 -22.91
C GLY A 286 -12.77 -13.64 -22.68
N PHE A 287 -11.66 -13.81 -23.41
CA PHE A 287 -10.47 -12.95 -23.30
C PHE A 287 -10.48 -11.74 -24.24
N ASP A 288 -11.47 -11.65 -25.12
CA ASP A 288 -11.65 -10.52 -26.04
C ASP A 288 -12.41 -9.37 -25.37
N ALA A 289 -12.44 -8.22 -26.04
CA ALA A 289 -13.29 -7.10 -25.62
C ALA A 289 -14.78 -7.38 -25.92
N ASP A 290 -15.65 -6.66 -25.23
CA ASP A 290 -17.08 -6.68 -25.50
C ASP A 290 -17.36 -6.23 -26.96
N PRO A 291 -17.96 -7.10 -27.80
CA PRO A 291 -18.11 -6.85 -29.24
C PRO A 291 -19.16 -5.79 -29.57
N VAL A 292 -20.01 -5.38 -28.62
CA VAL A 292 -20.96 -4.28 -28.82
C VAL A 292 -20.28 -2.94 -28.59
N ARG A 293 -19.42 -2.87 -27.57
CA ARG A 293 -18.69 -1.64 -27.18
C ARG A 293 -17.43 -1.40 -27.99
N PHE A 294 -16.83 -2.48 -28.49
CA PHE A 294 -15.62 -2.51 -29.29
C PHE A 294 -15.89 -3.35 -30.56
N PRO A 295 -16.72 -2.85 -31.49
CA PRO A 295 -17.20 -3.64 -32.65
C PRO A 295 -16.09 -4.12 -33.60
N ASP A 296 -14.99 -3.38 -33.66
CA ASP A 296 -13.81 -3.72 -34.47
C ASP A 296 -12.69 -4.37 -33.62
N GLY A 297 -13.02 -4.79 -32.39
CA GLY A 297 -12.09 -5.36 -31.41
C GLY A 297 -11.22 -4.32 -30.70
N LEU A 298 -10.55 -4.75 -29.63
CA LEU A 298 -9.72 -3.87 -28.81
C LEU A 298 -8.52 -3.31 -29.59
N SER A 299 -7.93 -4.11 -30.48
CA SER A 299 -6.78 -3.70 -31.29
C SER A 299 -7.07 -2.49 -32.18
N ALA A 300 -8.30 -2.36 -32.68
CA ALA A 300 -8.70 -1.19 -33.48
C ALA A 300 -8.73 0.08 -32.63
N THR A 301 -9.26 0.01 -31.41
CA THR A 301 -9.25 1.12 -30.45
C THR A 301 -7.83 1.49 -30.01
N VAL A 302 -6.99 0.51 -29.68
CA VAL A 302 -5.59 0.74 -29.28
C VAL A 302 -4.81 1.40 -30.41
N ARG A 303 -4.96 0.89 -31.64
CA ARG A 303 -4.31 1.48 -32.81
C ARG A 303 -4.75 2.93 -33.03
N LEU A 304 -6.05 3.22 -32.89
CA LEU A 304 -6.57 4.58 -32.99
C LEU A 304 -5.94 5.51 -31.94
N LEU A 305 -5.87 5.08 -30.67
CA LEU A 305 -5.24 5.84 -29.59
C LEU A 305 -3.77 6.18 -29.90
N LYS A 306 -3.01 5.18 -30.37
CA LYS A 306 -1.59 5.33 -30.65
C LYS A 306 -1.30 6.15 -31.92
N GLU A 307 -2.00 5.86 -33.02
CA GLU A 307 -1.75 6.47 -34.33
C GLU A 307 -2.36 7.87 -34.49
N GLU A 308 -3.59 8.09 -34.01
CA GLU A 308 -4.33 9.35 -34.27
C GLU A 308 -4.23 10.36 -33.12
N TYR A 309 -4.05 9.87 -31.88
CA TYR A 309 -4.01 10.72 -30.69
C TYR A 309 -2.64 10.77 -30.00
N GLY A 310 -1.64 10.05 -30.52
CA GLY A 310 -0.27 10.08 -30.01
C GLY A 310 -0.10 9.49 -28.61
N VAL A 311 -1.06 8.68 -28.15
CA VAL A 311 -0.95 7.95 -26.88
C VAL A 311 0.19 6.95 -27.00
N ARG A 312 1.16 6.97 -26.08
CA ARG A 312 2.31 6.06 -26.13
C ARG A 312 1.93 4.66 -25.65
N SER A 313 1.14 4.59 -24.59
CA SER A 313 0.80 3.33 -23.93
C SER A 313 -0.69 3.19 -23.66
N VAL A 314 -1.24 2.01 -23.85
CA VAL A 314 -2.63 1.69 -23.51
C VAL A 314 -2.65 0.51 -22.57
N GLY A 315 -3.37 0.64 -21.46
CA GLY A 315 -3.55 -0.42 -20.48
C GLY A 315 -5.01 -0.80 -20.32
N VAL A 316 -5.24 -1.95 -19.69
CA VAL A 316 -6.58 -2.45 -19.38
C VAL A 316 -6.72 -2.84 -17.92
N TRP A 317 -7.93 -2.74 -17.42
CA TRP A 317 -8.31 -3.29 -16.12
C TRP A 317 -8.63 -4.78 -16.20
N GLN A 318 -8.30 -5.53 -15.16
CA GLN A 318 -8.67 -6.93 -14.94
C GLN A 318 -9.00 -7.15 -13.46
N ALA A 319 -9.62 -8.27 -13.11
CA ALA A 319 -9.72 -8.72 -11.71
C ALA A 319 -8.85 -9.97 -11.46
N PHE A 320 -8.32 -10.10 -10.25
CA PHE A 320 -7.41 -11.19 -9.85
C PHE A 320 -8.02 -12.59 -9.98
N GLN A 321 -9.34 -12.71 -9.85
CA GLN A 321 -10.06 -13.96 -10.06
C GLN A 321 -10.62 -14.11 -11.50
N GLY A 322 -10.30 -13.20 -12.42
CA GLY A 322 -10.77 -13.14 -13.81
C GLY A 322 -11.76 -11.98 -14.04
N TYR A 323 -12.88 -12.00 -13.33
CA TYR A 323 -13.83 -10.88 -13.19
C TYR A 323 -14.47 -10.94 -11.79
N TRP A 324 -15.33 -10.01 -11.40
CA TRP A 324 -15.80 -9.89 -10.00
C TRP A 324 -16.27 -11.22 -9.35
N ALA A 325 -17.01 -12.07 -10.06
CA ALA A 325 -17.48 -13.39 -9.60
C ALA A 325 -16.73 -14.60 -10.22
N GLY A 326 -15.51 -14.36 -10.72
CA GLY A 326 -14.68 -15.36 -11.37
C GLY A 326 -15.04 -15.60 -12.84
N LEU A 327 -14.66 -16.77 -13.37
CA LEU A 327 -14.96 -17.18 -14.73
C LEU A 327 -16.35 -17.83 -14.86
N ASP A 328 -16.97 -17.67 -16.03
CA ASP A 328 -18.10 -18.47 -16.46
C ASP A 328 -17.61 -19.90 -16.79
N PRO A 329 -18.05 -20.94 -16.06
CA PRO A 329 -17.63 -22.32 -16.31
C PRO A 329 -17.97 -22.86 -17.70
N GLN A 330 -18.93 -22.25 -18.41
CA GLN A 330 -19.30 -22.62 -19.78
C GLN A 330 -18.71 -21.66 -20.83
N GLY A 331 -18.02 -20.60 -20.39
CA GLY A 331 -17.42 -19.61 -21.27
C GLY A 331 -16.14 -20.11 -21.96
N PRO A 332 -15.80 -19.55 -23.14
CA PRO A 332 -14.58 -19.91 -23.86
C PRO A 332 -13.30 -19.73 -23.02
N ALA A 333 -13.19 -18.67 -22.21
CA ALA A 333 -12.03 -18.46 -21.34
C ALA A 333 -11.79 -19.66 -20.42
N ALA A 334 -12.85 -20.18 -19.77
CA ALA A 334 -12.76 -21.34 -18.90
C ALA A 334 -12.44 -22.63 -19.65
N GLY A 335 -13.00 -22.80 -20.86
CA GLY A 335 -12.72 -23.95 -21.72
C GLY A 335 -11.25 -24.04 -22.12
N GLU A 336 -10.66 -22.92 -22.54
CA GLU A 336 -9.27 -22.86 -23.02
C GLU A 336 -8.23 -22.94 -21.90
N THR A 337 -8.59 -22.48 -20.68
CA THR A 337 -7.68 -22.44 -19.52
C THR A 337 -8.01 -23.45 -18.44
N ARG A 338 -8.84 -24.47 -18.74
CA ARG A 338 -9.33 -25.46 -17.77
C ARG A 338 -8.26 -26.08 -16.86
N ALA A 339 -7.05 -26.32 -17.39
CA ALA A 339 -5.93 -26.91 -16.64
C ALA A 339 -5.29 -25.94 -15.61
N PHE A 340 -5.65 -24.66 -15.67
CA PHE A 340 -5.06 -23.56 -14.91
C PHE A 340 -6.05 -22.93 -13.92
N LEU A 341 -7.22 -23.55 -13.75
CA LEU A 341 -8.30 -23.04 -12.92
C LEU A 341 -8.60 -23.98 -11.77
N GLU A 342 -9.10 -23.40 -10.68
CA GLU A 342 -9.66 -24.15 -9.57
C GLU A 342 -10.97 -23.53 -9.08
N ARG A 343 -11.76 -24.32 -8.35
CA ARG A 343 -13.06 -23.89 -7.83
C ARG A 343 -12.96 -23.61 -6.34
N MET A 344 -13.26 -22.37 -5.97
CA MET A 344 -13.37 -21.96 -4.57
C MET A 344 -14.65 -22.53 -3.91
N PRO A 345 -14.72 -22.64 -2.57
CA PRO A 345 -15.91 -23.13 -1.85
C PRO A 345 -17.21 -22.42 -2.23
N GLY A 346 -17.15 -21.11 -2.48
CA GLY A 346 -18.29 -20.30 -2.96
C GLY A 346 -18.70 -20.55 -4.42
N GLY A 347 -18.08 -21.52 -5.10
CA GLY A 347 -18.38 -21.88 -6.48
C GLY A 347 -17.73 -21.00 -7.54
N CYS A 348 -16.97 -19.97 -7.16
CA CYS A 348 -16.18 -19.15 -8.08
C CYS A 348 -15.10 -20.00 -8.75
N LEU A 349 -14.96 -19.87 -10.06
CA LEU A 349 -13.88 -20.50 -10.83
C LEU A 349 -12.79 -19.45 -11.02
N VAL A 350 -11.60 -19.71 -10.50
CA VAL A 350 -10.52 -18.73 -10.36
C VAL A 350 -9.20 -19.32 -10.85
N PRO A 351 -8.16 -18.50 -11.11
CA PRO A 351 -6.82 -19.00 -11.41
C PRO A 351 -6.29 -19.89 -10.28
N ALA A 352 -5.62 -20.99 -10.63
CA ALA A 352 -5.11 -21.96 -9.67
C ALA A 352 -4.04 -21.36 -8.73
N ALA A 353 -4.01 -21.83 -7.49
CA ALA A 353 -3.07 -21.39 -6.45
C ALA A 353 -1.58 -21.49 -6.84
N GLY A 354 -1.19 -22.53 -7.58
CA GLY A 354 0.21 -22.77 -7.95
C GLY A 354 0.70 -21.86 -9.07
N ALA A 355 1.95 -21.39 -8.97
CA ALA A 355 2.54 -20.40 -9.88
C ALA A 355 2.47 -20.76 -11.37
N ALA A 356 2.70 -22.04 -11.72
CA ALA A 356 2.60 -22.48 -13.11
C ALA A 356 1.15 -22.45 -13.64
N GLY A 357 0.18 -22.79 -12.78
CA GLY A 357 -1.24 -22.73 -13.12
C GLY A 357 -1.70 -21.29 -13.29
N ALA A 358 -1.43 -20.45 -12.29
CA ALA A 358 -1.62 -19.02 -12.35
C ALA A 358 -1.03 -18.41 -13.64
N PHE A 359 0.28 -18.57 -13.89
CA PHE A 359 0.94 -18.10 -15.09
C PHE A 359 0.23 -18.56 -16.37
N GLY A 360 -0.16 -19.84 -16.44
CA GLY A 360 -0.87 -20.39 -17.60
C GLY A 360 -2.20 -19.70 -17.89
N PHE A 361 -2.93 -19.25 -16.86
CA PHE A 361 -4.15 -18.45 -17.03
C PHE A 361 -3.83 -17.03 -17.53
N TRP A 362 -3.02 -16.27 -16.78
CA TRP A 362 -2.74 -14.86 -17.12
C TRP A 362 -1.99 -14.73 -18.44
N HIS A 363 -0.96 -15.54 -18.68
CA HIS A 363 -0.20 -15.47 -19.93
C HIS A 363 -1.07 -15.73 -21.16
N ARG A 364 -2.07 -16.61 -21.07
CA ARG A 364 -3.03 -16.85 -22.18
C ARG A 364 -3.86 -15.63 -22.50
N TRP A 365 -4.29 -14.89 -21.48
CA TRP A 365 -5.07 -13.66 -21.66
C TRP A 365 -4.16 -12.50 -22.10
N ASP A 366 -3.08 -12.26 -21.36
CA ASP A 366 -2.19 -11.13 -21.51
C ASP A 366 -1.41 -11.18 -22.82
N ALA A 367 -1.08 -12.37 -23.35
CA ALA A 367 -0.45 -12.48 -24.67
C ALA A 367 -1.38 -11.97 -25.79
N ARG A 368 -2.69 -12.26 -25.71
CA ARG A 368 -3.66 -11.73 -26.67
C ARG A 368 -3.82 -10.21 -26.54
N LEU A 369 -3.78 -9.70 -25.31
CA LEU A 369 -3.81 -8.26 -25.06
C LEU A 369 -2.56 -7.56 -25.59
N ALA A 370 -1.38 -8.14 -25.37
CA ALA A 370 -0.12 -7.64 -25.94
C ALA A 370 -0.15 -7.67 -27.49
N GLU A 371 -0.68 -8.73 -28.10
CA GLU A 371 -0.92 -8.79 -29.56
C GLU A 371 -1.89 -7.71 -30.04
N ALA A 372 -2.89 -7.33 -29.22
CA ALA A 372 -3.79 -6.22 -29.48
C ALA A 372 -3.14 -4.83 -29.26
N GLY A 373 -1.89 -4.80 -28.79
CA GLY A 373 -1.10 -3.59 -28.56
C GLY A 373 -1.23 -3.00 -27.16
N ILE A 374 -1.76 -3.74 -26.18
CA ILE A 374 -1.79 -3.34 -24.76
C ILE A 374 -0.37 -3.40 -24.17
N ASP A 375 -0.03 -2.41 -23.36
CA ASP A 375 1.31 -2.20 -22.80
C ASP A 375 1.38 -2.40 -21.29
N PHE A 376 0.25 -2.37 -20.57
CA PHE A 376 0.19 -2.59 -19.12
C PHE A 376 -1.19 -3.07 -18.65
N ALA A 377 -1.25 -3.60 -17.43
CA ALA A 377 -2.50 -3.99 -16.80
C ALA A 377 -2.68 -3.34 -15.42
N LYS A 378 -3.92 -3.06 -15.03
CA LYS A 378 -4.34 -2.82 -13.64
C LYS A 378 -5.14 -4.04 -13.20
N VAL A 379 -4.75 -4.67 -12.09
CA VAL A 379 -5.41 -5.89 -11.60
C VAL A 379 -6.00 -5.65 -10.22
N ASP A 380 -7.33 -5.62 -10.17
CA ASP A 380 -8.14 -5.39 -8.98
C ASP A 380 -8.47 -6.68 -8.22
N SER A 381 -9.16 -6.51 -7.09
CA SER A 381 -9.73 -7.58 -6.26
C SER A 381 -8.71 -8.56 -5.67
N GLN A 382 -7.44 -8.20 -5.60
CA GLN A 382 -6.38 -9.11 -5.14
C GLN A 382 -6.61 -9.59 -3.69
N GLY A 383 -7.11 -8.72 -2.82
CA GLY A 383 -7.41 -9.02 -1.41
C GLY A 383 -8.60 -9.94 -1.21
N SER A 384 -9.40 -10.19 -2.24
CA SER A 384 -10.56 -11.07 -2.15
C SER A 384 -10.18 -12.55 -2.11
N MET A 385 -8.97 -12.92 -2.56
CA MET A 385 -8.59 -14.32 -2.72
C MET A 385 -8.53 -15.08 -1.40
N SER A 386 -7.94 -14.50 -0.35
CA SER A 386 -7.89 -15.12 0.98
C SER A 386 -9.28 -15.30 1.60
N LEU A 387 -10.20 -14.37 1.33
CA LEU A 387 -11.60 -14.45 1.73
C LEU A 387 -12.34 -15.58 1.00
N MET A 388 -12.14 -15.69 -0.33
CA MET A 388 -12.74 -16.75 -1.14
C MET A 388 -12.21 -18.14 -0.77
N ALA A 389 -10.95 -18.24 -0.35
CA ALA A 389 -10.29 -19.50 0.01
C ALA A 389 -10.36 -19.82 1.52
N ARG A 390 -11.11 -19.04 2.30
CA ARG A 390 -11.21 -19.21 3.76
C ARG A 390 -11.63 -20.63 4.14
N GLY A 391 -10.87 -21.21 5.07
CA GLY A 391 -11.07 -22.56 5.60
C GLY A 391 -10.45 -23.66 4.73
N VAL A 392 -10.11 -23.38 3.47
CA VAL A 392 -9.61 -24.41 2.53
C VAL A 392 -8.18 -24.19 2.06
N GLN A 393 -7.71 -22.95 1.94
CA GLN A 393 -6.31 -22.63 1.62
C GLN A 393 -5.75 -21.72 2.70
N ASP A 394 -4.48 -21.95 3.03
CA ASP A 394 -3.76 -21.05 3.92
C ASP A 394 -3.40 -19.74 3.19
N PHE A 395 -2.89 -18.74 3.91
CA PHE A 395 -2.55 -17.45 3.28
C PHE A 395 -1.48 -17.60 2.18
N GLY A 396 -0.48 -18.47 2.37
CA GLY A 396 0.59 -18.71 1.41
C GLY A 396 0.07 -19.33 0.12
N THR A 397 -0.65 -20.45 0.23
CA THR A 397 -1.30 -21.15 -0.88
C THR A 397 -2.30 -20.25 -1.59
N ALA A 398 -3.08 -19.45 -0.86
CA ALA A 398 -4.09 -18.58 -1.45
C ALA A 398 -3.49 -17.50 -2.37
N THR A 399 -2.30 -16.97 -2.07
CA THR A 399 -1.81 -15.76 -2.76
C THR A 399 -0.44 -15.91 -3.42
N ALA A 400 0.51 -16.65 -2.84
CA ALA A 400 1.92 -16.62 -3.25
C ALA A 400 2.13 -17.06 -4.70
N GLY A 401 1.59 -18.22 -5.09
CA GLY A 401 1.73 -18.72 -6.45
C GLY A 401 0.93 -17.89 -7.46
N ARG A 402 -0.22 -17.33 -7.06
CA ARG A 402 -1.02 -16.47 -7.95
C ARG A 402 -0.31 -15.17 -8.29
N HIS A 403 0.26 -14.48 -7.29
CA HIS A 403 1.07 -13.29 -7.53
C HIS A 403 2.30 -13.61 -8.35
N ALA A 404 3.02 -14.70 -8.06
CA ALA A 404 4.17 -15.11 -8.87
C ALA A 404 3.79 -15.39 -10.34
N GLY A 405 2.64 -16.00 -10.58
CA GLY A 405 2.13 -16.27 -11.93
C GLY A 405 1.71 -15.01 -12.69
N LEU A 406 1.00 -14.10 -12.02
CA LEU A 406 0.60 -12.81 -12.56
C LEU A 406 1.83 -11.95 -12.89
N ASP A 407 2.78 -11.84 -11.97
CA ASP A 407 4.04 -11.10 -12.17
C ASP A 407 4.81 -11.64 -13.38
N ALA A 408 4.92 -12.97 -13.52
CA ALA A 408 5.60 -13.59 -14.64
C ALA A 408 4.89 -13.32 -15.99
N ALA A 409 3.56 -13.34 -16.01
CA ALA A 409 2.78 -13.00 -17.19
C ALA A 409 2.96 -11.52 -17.58
N ALA A 410 2.84 -10.61 -16.62
CA ALA A 410 3.04 -9.18 -16.84
C ALA A 410 4.49 -8.86 -17.26
N ALA A 411 5.49 -9.55 -16.70
CA ALA A 411 6.89 -9.42 -17.11
C ALA A 411 7.10 -9.79 -18.59
N GLN A 412 6.44 -10.86 -19.05
CA GLN A 412 6.57 -11.34 -20.42
C GLN A 412 5.75 -10.51 -21.44
N CYS A 413 4.55 -10.08 -21.06
CA CYS A 413 3.61 -9.44 -21.99
C CYS A 413 3.70 -7.90 -21.96
N PHE A 414 4.02 -7.32 -20.82
CA PHE A 414 3.91 -5.87 -20.54
C PHE A 414 5.21 -5.26 -20.00
N SER A 415 6.34 -5.96 -20.14
CA SER A 415 7.64 -5.55 -19.54
C SER A 415 7.53 -5.28 -18.02
N GLY A 416 6.63 -5.98 -17.34
CA GLY A 416 6.38 -5.84 -15.90
C GLY A 416 5.48 -4.67 -15.53
N ALA A 417 4.91 -3.92 -16.48
CA ALA A 417 4.01 -2.81 -16.21
C ALA A 417 2.67 -3.32 -15.66
N LEU A 418 2.54 -3.29 -14.33
CA LEU A 418 1.38 -3.79 -13.59
C LEU A 418 1.05 -2.89 -12.41
N ILE A 419 -0.20 -2.40 -12.36
CA ILE A 419 -0.77 -1.72 -11.20
C ILE A 419 -1.55 -2.74 -10.37
N ASN A 420 -1.07 -3.03 -9.17
CA ASN A 420 -1.79 -3.90 -8.24
C ASN A 420 -2.81 -3.10 -7.45
N CYS A 421 -4.05 -3.57 -7.38
CA CYS A 421 -5.14 -2.82 -6.77
C CYS A 421 -6.02 -3.72 -5.88
N MET A 422 -6.70 -3.10 -4.91
CA MET A 422 -7.45 -3.79 -3.84
C MET A 422 -6.61 -4.88 -3.18
N GLY A 423 -5.31 -4.62 -3.00
CA GLY A 423 -4.33 -5.63 -2.62
C GLY A 423 -3.43 -5.18 -1.47
N VAL A 424 -3.81 -4.15 -0.72
CA VAL A 424 -3.06 -3.65 0.45
C VAL A 424 -3.42 -4.44 1.70
N VAL A 425 -3.37 -5.77 1.58
CA VAL A 425 -3.47 -6.72 2.69
C VAL A 425 -2.16 -7.50 2.80
N PRO A 426 -1.72 -7.89 4.00
CA PRO A 426 -0.39 -8.45 4.22
C PRO A 426 -0.12 -9.70 3.40
N GLU A 427 -1.11 -10.57 3.23
CA GLU A 427 -0.98 -11.76 2.39
C GLU A 427 -0.79 -11.46 0.89
N ASN A 428 -0.95 -10.22 0.45
CA ASN A 428 -0.70 -9.80 -0.93
C ASN A 428 0.56 -8.97 -1.06
N TYR A 429 0.70 -7.87 -0.30
CA TYR A 429 1.84 -7.00 -0.47
C TYR A 429 3.17 -7.62 0.00
N TRP A 430 3.14 -8.69 0.81
CA TRP A 430 4.32 -9.52 1.11
C TRP A 430 4.55 -10.68 0.13
N ARG A 431 3.82 -10.74 -1.00
CA ARG A 431 3.79 -11.90 -1.91
C ARG A 431 4.01 -11.58 -3.39
N ARG A 432 4.22 -10.31 -3.76
CA ARG A 432 4.48 -9.92 -5.15
C ARG A 432 5.98 -9.88 -5.44
N PRO A 433 6.54 -10.82 -6.20
CA PRO A 433 7.99 -10.92 -6.37
C PRO A 433 8.64 -9.71 -7.05
N SER A 434 7.95 -9.07 -8.00
CA SER A 434 8.55 -8.12 -8.94
C SER A 434 7.65 -6.99 -9.45
N SER A 435 6.32 -7.10 -9.40
CA SER A 435 5.40 -6.08 -9.90
C SER A 435 5.66 -4.70 -9.29
N PRO A 436 5.67 -3.60 -10.07
CA PRO A 436 6.26 -2.35 -9.60
C PRO A 436 5.33 -1.43 -8.81
N LEU A 437 4.00 -1.45 -9.05
CA LEU A 437 3.08 -0.47 -8.44
C LEU A 437 2.02 -1.12 -7.57
N THR A 438 1.56 -0.37 -6.57
CA THR A 438 0.36 -0.70 -5.80
C THR A 438 -0.49 0.54 -5.59
N ARG A 439 -1.81 0.42 -5.76
CA ARG A 439 -2.76 1.42 -5.27
C ARG A 439 -2.74 1.44 -3.75
N THR A 440 -2.72 2.63 -3.15
CA THR A 440 -2.55 2.83 -1.70
C THR A 440 -3.79 3.34 -0.95
N SER A 441 -4.90 3.57 -1.65
CA SER A 441 -6.18 3.98 -1.07
C SER A 441 -7.37 3.24 -1.67
N ASP A 442 -8.52 3.36 -1.02
CA ASP A 442 -9.81 3.16 -1.66
C ASP A 442 -10.02 4.14 -2.83
N ASP A 443 -11.11 3.96 -3.56
CA ASP A 443 -11.45 4.81 -4.70
C ASP A 443 -11.46 6.29 -4.32
N PHE A 444 -10.98 7.12 -5.24
CA PHE A 444 -11.29 8.53 -5.24
C PHE A 444 -12.79 8.74 -5.46
N PHE A 445 -13.46 9.46 -4.55
CA PHE A 445 -14.89 9.77 -4.61
C PHE A 445 -15.12 11.24 -5.04
N PRO A 446 -14.98 11.58 -6.34
CA PRO A 446 -15.02 12.97 -6.83
C PRO A 446 -16.33 13.71 -6.55
N ARG A 447 -17.42 12.98 -6.39
CA ARG A 447 -18.75 13.55 -6.12
C ARG A 447 -18.95 13.89 -4.65
N GLU A 448 -17.99 13.54 -3.80
CA GLU A 448 -18.00 13.78 -2.36
C GLU A 448 -16.76 14.62 -1.98
N PRO A 449 -16.79 15.96 -2.11
CA PRO A 449 -15.62 16.80 -1.81
C PRO A 449 -15.07 16.63 -0.38
N ALA A 450 -15.93 16.23 0.57
CA ALA A 450 -15.55 15.91 1.93
C ALA A 450 -14.71 14.62 2.08
N SER A 451 -14.50 13.86 0.98
CA SER A 451 -13.63 12.68 0.95
C SER A 451 -12.14 13.02 0.84
N LEU A 452 -11.78 14.29 0.57
CA LEU A 452 -10.38 14.72 0.45
C LEU A 452 -9.52 14.30 1.66
N PRO A 453 -9.92 14.53 2.94
CA PRO A 453 -9.14 14.10 4.09
C PRO A 453 -8.86 12.60 4.10
N GLU A 454 -9.89 11.75 3.96
CA GLU A 454 -9.73 10.28 3.98
C GLU A 454 -8.78 9.84 2.86
N HIS A 455 -9.00 10.31 1.63
CA HIS A 455 -8.16 9.94 0.49
C HIS A 455 -6.70 10.38 0.68
N ALA A 456 -6.47 11.58 1.22
CA ALA A 456 -5.11 12.10 1.42
C ALA A 456 -4.36 11.31 2.49
N ILE A 457 -4.99 11.01 3.64
CA ILE A 457 -4.34 10.28 4.73
C ILE A 457 -4.14 8.81 4.39
N GLU A 458 -5.07 8.15 3.69
CA GLU A 458 -4.90 6.76 3.26
C GLU A 458 -3.63 6.62 2.43
N ASN A 459 -3.50 7.47 1.41
CA ASN A 459 -2.35 7.41 0.50
C ASN A 459 -1.03 7.76 1.18
N ALA A 460 -0.97 8.88 1.90
CA ALA A 460 0.27 9.34 2.51
C ALA A 460 0.78 8.34 3.56
N TYR A 461 -0.07 7.92 4.50
CA TYR A 461 0.36 7.08 5.61
C TYR A 461 0.54 5.61 5.21
N CYS A 462 -0.28 5.07 4.30
CA CYS A 462 -0.02 3.72 3.80
C CYS A 462 1.28 3.65 2.99
N SER A 463 1.71 4.76 2.37
CA SER A 463 2.99 4.85 1.68
C SER A 463 4.21 4.73 2.61
N LEU A 464 4.06 4.90 3.94
CA LEU A 464 5.16 4.59 4.89
C LEU A 464 5.58 3.13 4.76
N LEU A 465 4.64 2.20 4.72
CA LEU A 465 4.91 0.77 4.55
C LEU A 465 5.04 0.39 3.08
N LEU A 466 4.05 0.77 2.27
CA LEU A 466 3.95 0.29 0.89
C LEU A 466 4.98 0.94 -0.02
N GLY A 467 5.45 2.16 0.29
CA GLY A 467 6.49 2.88 -0.45
C GLY A 467 7.89 2.29 -0.30
N GLU A 468 8.11 1.47 0.72
CA GLU A 468 9.35 0.67 0.85
C GLU A 468 9.36 -0.52 -0.12
N LEU A 469 8.17 -0.97 -0.55
CA LEU A 469 7.99 -2.14 -1.41
C LEU A 469 7.66 -1.81 -2.86
N TYR A 470 6.91 -0.75 -3.12
CA TYR A 470 6.31 -0.44 -4.43
C TYR A 470 6.34 1.07 -4.73
N HIS A 471 6.16 1.42 -6.00
CA HIS A 471 5.71 2.76 -6.35
C HIS A 471 4.22 2.89 -6.02
N CYS A 472 3.85 3.96 -5.31
CA CYS A 472 2.48 4.13 -4.83
C CYS A 472 1.62 4.83 -5.90
N ASP A 473 0.58 4.14 -6.37
CA ASP A 473 -0.49 4.72 -7.16
C ASP A 473 -1.51 5.37 -6.22
N TRP A 474 -1.56 6.71 -6.24
CA TRP A 474 -2.46 7.52 -5.41
C TRP A 474 -3.82 7.79 -6.07
N ASP A 475 -4.21 6.91 -7.00
CA ASP A 475 -5.45 6.95 -7.77
C ASP A 475 -5.59 8.15 -8.71
N MET A 476 -6.57 8.07 -9.60
CA MET A 476 -6.99 9.15 -10.48
C MET A 476 -7.57 10.34 -9.71
N PHE A 477 -7.72 11.47 -10.39
CA PHE A 477 -8.41 12.66 -9.87
C PHE A 477 -9.26 13.35 -10.94
N TRP A 478 -10.12 14.28 -10.53
CA TRP A 478 -10.85 15.18 -11.43
C TRP A 478 -10.20 16.56 -11.44
N THR A 479 -10.11 17.13 -12.63
CA THR A 479 -9.63 18.49 -12.86
C THR A 479 -10.74 19.52 -12.63
N ASP A 480 -12.00 19.12 -12.82
CA ASP A 480 -13.19 19.85 -12.37
C ASP A 480 -13.64 19.33 -10.99
N HIS A 481 -13.04 19.88 -9.94
CA HIS A 481 -13.33 19.53 -8.55
C HIS A 481 -13.03 20.72 -7.62
N PRO A 482 -13.79 20.93 -6.51
CA PRO A 482 -13.53 22.03 -5.57
C PRO A 482 -12.11 22.08 -5.01
N HIS A 483 -11.45 20.92 -4.93
CA HIS A 483 -10.06 20.76 -4.46
C HIS A 483 -9.12 20.24 -5.55
N ALA A 484 -9.40 20.49 -6.83
CA ALA A 484 -8.68 19.89 -7.96
C ALA A 484 -7.16 20.10 -7.91
N ARG A 485 -6.70 21.32 -7.59
CA ARG A 485 -5.27 21.63 -7.42
C ARG A 485 -4.62 20.79 -6.32
N THR A 486 -5.30 20.62 -5.20
CA THR A 486 -4.83 19.81 -4.07
C THR A 486 -4.72 18.33 -4.48
N HIS A 487 -5.73 17.78 -5.16
CA HIS A 487 -5.66 16.41 -5.66
C HIS A 487 -4.53 16.20 -6.66
N ALA A 488 -4.37 17.11 -7.63
CA ALA A 488 -3.29 17.04 -8.60
C ALA A 488 -1.91 17.05 -7.93
N LEU A 489 -1.71 17.91 -6.92
CA LEU A 489 -0.47 17.96 -6.14
C LEU A 489 -0.22 16.69 -5.33
N LEU A 490 -1.26 16.10 -4.72
CA LEU A 490 -1.14 14.83 -4.02
C LEU A 490 -0.65 13.72 -4.95
N ARG A 491 -1.22 13.59 -6.16
CA ARG A 491 -0.75 12.58 -7.13
C ARG A 491 0.67 12.85 -7.58
N TRP A 492 1.00 14.12 -7.82
CA TRP A 492 2.34 14.50 -8.25
C TRP A 492 3.40 14.20 -7.17
N ILE A 493 3.18 14.62 -5.91
CA ILE A 493 4.15 14.38 -4.81
C ILE A 493 4.31 12.89 -4.48
N SER A 494 3.34 12.03 -4.82
CA SER A 494 3.42 10.59 -4.55
C SER A 494 4.69 9.94 -5.12
N GLY A 495 5.22 10.47 -6.22
CA GLY A 495 6.31 9.85 -7.00
C GLY A 495 5.84 8.69 -7.89
N GLY A 496 4.53 8.39 -7.89
CA GLY A 496 3.87 7.39 -8.71
C GLY A 496 3.23 7.95 -10.00
N PRO A 497 2.29 7.21 -10.61
CA PRO A 497 1.57 7.65 -11.81
C PRO A 497 0.64 8.82 -11.51
N VAL A 498 0.51 9.74 -12.47
CA VAL A 498 -0.40 10.90 -12.39
C VAL A 498 -1.39 10.83 -13.54
N TYR A 499 -2.67 10.70 -13.21
CA TYR A 499 -3.72 10.53 -14.22
C TYR A 499 -5.06 11.09 -13.76
N CYS A 500 -5.81 11.63 -14.71
CA CYS A 500 -7.16 12.14 -14.48
C CYS A 500 -8.22 11.11 -14.91
N SER A 501 -9.48 11.35 -14.53
CA SER A 501 -10.63 10.50 -14.91
C SER A 501 -11.83 11.33 -15.36
N ASP A 502 -11.57 12.56 -15.84
CA ASP A 502 -12.62 13.53 -16.17
C ASP A 502 -13.60 13.00 -17.23
N ALA A 503 -14.88 13.24 -17.00
CA ALA A 503 -15.91 13.04 -18.02
C ALA A 503 -15.70 13.96 -19.24
N PRO A 504 -16.29 13.62 -20.42
CA PRO A 504 -16.24 14.51 -21.58
C PRO A 504 -16.80 15.90 -21.28
N GLY A 505 -16.05 16.93 -21.67
CA GLY A 505 -16.37 18.35 -21.48
C GLY A 505 -15.84 18.94 -20.17
N ALA A 506 -15.46 18.13 -19.19
CA ALA A 506 -15.11 18.58 -17.84
C ALA A 506 -13.61 18.87 -17.62
N THR A 507 -12.73 18.63 -18.60
CA THR A 507 -11.28 18.78 -18.35
C THR A 507 -10.85 20.24 -18.20
N ASP A 508 -10.27 20.59 -17.07
CA ASP A 508 -9.47 21.82 -16.92
C ASP A 508 -8.04 21.58 -17.40
N ALA A 509 -7.76 22.06 -18.62
CA ALA A 509 -6.45 21.91 -19.24
C ALA A 509 -5.38 22.82 -18.63
N ASP A 510 -5.77 23.96 -18.06
CA ASP A 510 -4.82 24.91 -17.48
C ASP A 510 -4.27 24.38 -16.16
N LEU A 511 -5.11 23.71 -15.37
CA LEU A 511 -4.65 22.98 -14.20
C LEU A 511 -3.62 21.89 -14.56
N LEU A 512 -3.91 21.07 -15.58
CA LEU A 512 -3.00 19.99 -16.00
C LEU A 512 -1.65 20.52 -16.49
N ARG A 513 -1.64 21.66 -17.20
CA ARG A 513 -0.42 22.30 -17.70
C ARG A 513 0.56 22.71 -16.60
N LEU A 514 0.08 22.95 -15.37
CA LEU A 514 0.97 23.33 -14.25
C LEU A 514 2.01 22.25 -13.91
N PHE A 515 1.77 21.01 -14.32
CA PHE A 515 2.62 19.85 -14.01
C PHE A 515 3.44 19.38 -15.22
N LEU A 516 3.26 20.01 -16.38
CA LEU A 516 3.92 19.62 -17.62
C LEU A 516 5.08 20.58 -17.90
N ASP A 517 6.19 20.04 -18.40
CA ASP A 517 7.26 20.86 -18.97
C ASP A 517 6.88 21.40 -20.35
N ASP A 518 7.72 22.28 -20.91
CA ASP A 518 7.52 22.86 -22.24
C ASP A 518 7.40 21.81 -23.36
N GLY A 519 7.90 20.60 -23.13
CA GLY A 519 7.81 19.45 -24.03
C GLY A 519 6.56 18.60 -23.83
N GLY A 520 5.70 18.92 -22.86
CA GLY A 520 4.51 18.15 -22.50
C GLY A 520 4.79 16.90 -21.66
N SER A 521 6.00 16.75 -21.11
CA SER A 521 6.35 15.66 -20.20
C SER A 521 5.99 16.03 -18.77
N LEU A 522 5.66 15.03 -17.95
CA LEU A 522 5.34 15.21 -16.52
C LEU A 522 6.57 14.82 -15.69
N PRO A 523 7.27 15.78 -15.06
CA PRO A 523 8.43 15.46 -14.23
C PRO A 523 7.96 14.76 -12.95
N ARG A 524 8.63 13.67 -12.59
CA ARG A 524 8.26 12.80 -11.45
C ARG A 524 9.25 12.96 -10.30
N PRO A 525 8.80 13.07 -9.04
CA PRO A 525 9.67 12.95 -7.87
C PRO A 525 10.49 11.65 -7.83
N ASP A 526 11.66 11.71 -7.21
CA ASP A 526 12.62 10.60 -7.14
C ASP A 526 12.20 9.53 -6.11
N GLY A 527 11.64 9.99 -4.98
CA GLY A 527 11.24 9.16 -3.84
C GLY A 527 9.75 8.83 -3.82
N VAL A 528 9.25 8.46 -2.65
CA VAL A 528 7.83 8.25 -2.38
C VAL A 528 7.33 9.36 -1.47
N GLY A 529 6.15 9.90 -1.76
CA GLY A 529 5.47 10.83 -0.87
C GLY A 529 5.12 10.12 0.44
N VAL A 530 5.70 10.57 1.56
CA VAL A 530 5.36 10.10 2.91
C VAL A 530 5.15 11.28 3.85
N PRO A 531 4.41 11.15 4.95
CA PRO A 531 4.22 12.25 5.88
C PRO A 531 5.56 12.82 6.36
N VAL A 532 5.59 14.11 6.68
CA VAL A 532 6.68 14.71 7.45
C VAL A 532 6.59 14.25 8.90
N GLU A 533 7.69 14.40 9.65
CA GLU A 533 7.80 13.80 10.98
C GLU A 533 6.78 14.41 11.95
N GLU A 534 6.55 15.71 11.82
CA GLU A 534 5.57 16.48 12.58
C GLU A 534 4.13 15.98 12.36
N SER A 535 3.84 15.40 11.21
CA SER A 535 2.53 14.84 10.89
C SER A 535 2.38 13.38 11.35
N LEU A 536 3.45 12.67 11.72
CA LEU A 536 3.35 11.23 12.04
C LEU A 536 2.42 10.98 13.23
N LEU A 537 2.59 11.72 14.32
CA LEU A 537 1.81 11.51 15.56
C LEU A 537 0.69 12.55 15.76
N ALA A 538 0.44 13.41 14.78
CA ALA A 538 -0.64 14.39 14.80
C ALA A 538 -1.66 14.06 13.72
N ASP A 539 -2.88 13.70 14.10
CA ASP A 539 -3.98 13.46 13.16
C ASP A 539 -4.34 14.76 12.43
N PRO A 540 -4.09 14.86 11.11
CA PRO A 540 -4.32 16.10 10.37
C PRO A 540 -5.80 16.39 10.13
N THR A 541 -6.70 15.47 10.47
CA THR A 541 -8.15 15.65 10.32
C THR A 541 -8.82 16.21 11.57
N SER A 542 -8.15 16.13 12.72
CA SER A 542 -8.70 16.53 14.03
C SER A 542 -7.83 17.54 14.80
N THR A 543 -6.57 17.75 14.39
CA THR A 543 -5.64 18.68 15.05
C THR A 543 -5.37 19.94 14.23
N ALA A 544 -4.64 20.89 14.83
CA ALA A 544 -4.16 22.11 14.18
C ALA A 544 -2.92 21.89 13.29
N VAL A 545 -2.40 20.66 13.21
CA VAL A 545 -1.26 20.30 12.36
C VAL A 545 -1.80 19.83 11.00
N PRO A 546 -1.44 20.46 9.87
CA PRO A 546 -1.86 19.98 8.56
C PRO A 546 -1.15 18.68 8.17
N LEU A 547 -1.63 18.02 7.13
CA LEU A 547 -0.90 16.92 6.53
C LEU A 547 0.31 17.48 5.76
N GLY A 548 1.51 17.35 6.33
CA GLY A 548 2.76 17.59 5.62
C GLY A 548 3.25 16.30 4.97
N ILE A 549 3.71 16.37 3.72
CA ILE A 549 4.24 15.24 2.94
C ILE A 549 5.60 15.66 2.39
N ARG A 550 6.60 14.78 2.49
CA ARG A 550 7.95 14.98 1.95
C ARG A 550 8.21 14.08 0.75
N ASN A 551 8.97 14.59 -0.20
CA ASN A 551 9.62 13.82 -1.27
C ASN A 551 10.89 14.56 -1.75
N THR A 552 11.62 13.99 -2.71
CA THR A 552 12.77 14.61 -3.37
C THR A 552 12.54 14.74 -4.86
N PHE A 553 13.07 15.81 -5.46
CA PHE A 553 13.04 16.02 -6.91
C PHE A 553 14.37 16.58 -7.38
N ALA A 554 15.07 15.84 -8.26
CA ALA A 554 16.42 16.17 -8.71
C ALA A 554 17.39 16.42 -7.54
N GLY A 555 17.27 15.63 -6.46
CA GLY A 555 18.09 15.73 -5.26
C GLY A 555 17.74 16.89 -4.31
N ARG A 556 16.72 17.70 -4.61
CA ARG A 556 16.20 18.76 -3.73
C ARG A 556 15.06 18.24 -2.88
N ARG A 557 14.98 18.66 -1.60
CA ARG A 557 13.85 18.30 -0.73
C ARG A 557 12.61 19.11 -1.09
N PHE A 558 11.47 18.44 -1.15
CA PHE A 558 10.17 19.01 -1.48
C PHE A 558 9.17 18.68 -0.38
N LEU A 559 8.41 19.69 0.06
CA LEU A 559 7.34 19.53 1.02
C LEU A 559 6.01 20.02 0.43
N LEU A 560 4.94 19.25 0.66
CA LEU A 560 3.55 19.63 0.41
C LEU A 560 2.80 19.61 1.73
N PHE A 561 2.15 20.71 2.08
CA PHE A 561 1.24 20.79 3.22
C PHE A 561 -0.19 20.93 2.73
N VAL A 562 -1.12 20.15 3.29
CA VAL A 562 -2.52 20.12 2.91
C VAL A 562 -3.39 20.34 4.14
N GLY A 563 -4.32 21.30 4.05
CA GLY A 563 -5.30 21.54 5.10
C GLY A 563 -6.44 20.52 5.01
N LEU A 564 -6.61 19.70 6.04
CA LEU A 564 -7.58 18.61 6.11
C LEU A 564 -8.59 18.73 7.26
N ASN A 565 -8.42 19.70 8.15
CA ASN A 565 -9.36 19.97 9.23
C ASN A 565 -10.27 21.17 8.88
N PRO A 566 -11.58 20.98 8.67
CA PRO A 566 -12.49 22.08 8.36
C PRO A 566 -12.86 22.93 9.59
N ASP A 567 -12.63 22.42 10.79
CA ASP A 567 -13.10 23.02 12.05
C ASP A 567 -12.02 23.84 12.77
N LEU A 568 -10.74 23.66 12.43
CA LEU A 568 -9.61 24.34 13.06
C LEU A 568 -8.65 24.94 12.02
N PRO A 569 -8.15 26.17 12.23
CA PRO A 569 -7.03 26.69 11.43
C PRO A 569 -5.81 25.79 11.58
N GLN A 570 -5.20 25.43 10.46
CA GLN A 570 -4.01 24.58 10.46
C GLN A 570 -2.77 25.39 10.12
N GLN A 571 -1.71 25.20 10.91
CA GLN A 571 -0.45 25.90 10.76
C GLN A 571 0.67 24.90 10.46
N ALA A 572 1.26 25.02 9.27
CA ALA A 572 2.46 24.29 8.92
C ALA A 572 3.68 25.00 9.51
N THR A 573 4.65 24.21 9.97
CA THR A 573 5.93 24.70 10.46
C THR A 573 7.05 23.92 9.80
N ILE A 574 8.09 24.63 9.34
CA ILE A 574 9.30 24.06 8.76
C ILE A 574 10.48 24.59 9.57
N GLY A 575 11.23 23.67 10.18
CA GLY A 575 12.46 23.97 10.91
C GLY A 575 13.71 23.68 10.11
N ALA A 576 14.81 24.35 10.44
CA ALA A 576 16.15 23.91 10.05
C ALA A 576 16.60 22.75 10.95
N ASP A 577 17.10 21.67 10.35
CA ASP A 577 17.69 20.54 11.08
C ASP A 577 18.88 21.02 11.94
N ASP A 578 19.16 20.32 13.04
CA ASP A 578 20.25 20.68 13.95
C ASP A 578 21.60 20.77 13.21
N GLY A 579 22.17 21.97 13.20
CA GLY A 579 23.49 22.25 12.66
C GLY A 579 23.57 22.56 11.15
N VAL A 580 22.46 22.54 10.40
CA VAL A 580 22.48 22.84 8.96
C VAL A 580 21.47 23.93 8.60
N PRO A 581 21.92 25.13 8.20
CA PRO A 581 20.99 26.16 7.72
C PRO A 581 20.34 25.74 6.40
N VAL A 582 19.08 26.15 6.20
CA VAL A 582 18.25 25.77 5.04
C VAL A 582 17.58 26.99 4.43
N ILE A 583 17.44 27.00 3.11
CA ILE A 583 16.62 27.96 2.38
C ILE A 583 15.27 27.31 2.12
N VAL A 584 14.19 27.94 2.57
CA VAL A 584 12.81 27.51 2.33
C VAL A 584 12.22 28.44 1.27
N SER A 585 11.91 27.92 0.09
CA SER A 585 11.35 28.71 -1.03
C SER A 585 9.88 28.41 -1.26
N ASP A 586 9.08 29.45 -1.46
CA ASP A 586 7.72 29.37 -1.96
C ASP A 586 7.73 29.60 -3.49
N PRO A 587 7.50 28.56 -4.30
CA PRO A 587 7.54 28.69 -5.76
C PRO A 587 6.33 29.44 -6.34
N VAL A 588 5.24 29.56 -5.57
CA VAL A 588 4.01 30.24 -6.00
C VAL A 588 4.11 31.74 -5.71
N ALA A 589 4.60 32.09 -4.51
CA ALA A 589 4.79 33.48 -4.11
C ALA A 589 6.10 34.10 -4.64
N HIS A 590 7.02 33.28 -5.14
CA HIS A 590 8.39 33.68 -5.53
C HIS A 590 9.17 34.34 -4.38
N THR A 591 9.00 33.82 -3.16
CA THR A 591 9.68 34.27 -1.94
C THR A 591 10.55 33.17 -1.37
N TYR A 592 11.52 33.53 -0.53
CA TYR A 592 12.32 32.56 0.22
C TYR A 592 12.69 33.09 1.60
N ASP A 593 12.84 32.18 2.54
CA ASP A 593 13.36 32.42 3.89
C ASP A 593 14.67 31.64 4.05
N THR A 594 15.67 32.25 4.69
CA THR A 594 16.90 31.56 5.09
C THR A 594 16.84 31.32 6.58
N LEU A 595 16.79 30.05 6.97
CA LEU A 595 16.69 29.63 8.37
C LEU A 595 18.07 29.20 8.87
N ALA A 596 18.54 29.83 9.94
CA ALA A 596 19.67 29.34 10.73
C ALA A 596 19.27 28.09 11.53
N PRO A 597 20.23 27.27 12.02
CA PRO A 597 19.92 26.13 12.88
C PRO A 597 19.05 26.54 14.09
N GLY A 598 17.95 25.82 14.30
CA GLY A 598 16.96 26.11 15.34
C GLY A 598 15.92 27.19 14.99
N GLU A 599 16.05 27.88 13.85
CA GLU A 599 15.00 28.76 13.33
C GLU A 599 13.92 27.95 12.59
N HIS A 600 12.72 28.52 12.56
CA HIS A 600 11.57 27.94 11.87
C HIS A 600 10.77 29.03 11.14
N VAL A 601 10.06 28.62 10.10
CA VAL A 601 9.03 29.41 9.45
C VAL A 601 7.68 28.71 9.60
N SER A 602 6.64 29.48 9.86
CA SER A 602 5.27 28.97 9.97
C SER A 602 4.33 29.74 9.06
N PHE A 603 3.33 29.04 8.51
CA PHE A 603 2.31 29.62 7.65
C PHE A 603 1.00 28.83 7.78
N GLU A 604 -0.12 29.49 7.50
CA GLU A 604 -1.44 28.88 7.54
C GLU A 604 -1.70 28.05 6.28
N VAL A 605 -2.41 26.93 6.43
CA VAL A 605 -2.87 26.08 5.32
C VAL A 605 -4.38 25.91 5.47
N PRO A 606 -5.20 26.63 4.68
CA PRO A 606 -6.65 26.52 4.75
C PRO A 606 -7.16 25.11 4.38
N TYR A 607 -8.33 24.75 4.91
CA TYR A 607 -8.99 23.49 4.56
C TYR A 607 -9.19 23.35 3.05
N GLY A 608 -8.81 22.19 2.51
CA GLY A 608 -8.94 21.89 1.09
C GLY A 608 -7.87 22.49 0.20
N GLU A 609 -6.98 23.33 0.76
CA GLU A 609 -5.87 23.95 0.04
C GLU A 609 -4.54 23.24 0.30
N ALA A 610 -3.58 23.52 -0.58
CA ALA A 610 -2.26 22.92 -0.57
C ALA A 610 -1.15 23.96 -0.77
N ALA A 611 -0.13 23.91 0.08
CA ALA A 611 1.05 24.77 0.03
C ALA A 611 2.31 23.95 -0.24
N ILE A 612 3.16 24.44 -1.15
CA ILE A 612 4.39 23.76 -1.58
C ILE A 612 5.60 24.53 -1.08
N ARG A 613 6.64 23.83 -0.61
CA ARG A 613 7.93 24.42 -0.23
C ARG A 613 9.10 23.60 -0.78
N PHE A 614 10.10 24.29 -1.31
CA PHE A 614 11.39 23.71 -1.67
C PHE A 614 12.41 23.98 -0.57
N LEU A 615 13.18 22.97 -0.19
CA LEU A 615 14.22 23.06 0.82
C LEU A 615 15.59 22.84 0.17
N ASP A 616 16.42 23.88 0.19
CA ASP A 616 17.77 23.88 -0.37
C ASP A 616 18.83 24.10 0.71
N PRO A 617 20.00 23.45 0.62
CA PRO A 617 21.11 23.79 1.49
C PRO A 617 21.60 25.21 1.22
N VAL A 618 21.99 25.95 2.28
CA VAL A 618 22.64 27.25 2.09
C VAL A 618 24.01 27.04 1.44
N PRO A 619 24.31 27.67 0.28
CA PRO A 619 25.59 27.54 -0.38
C PRO A 619 26.72 27.96 0.57
N GLN A 620 27.65 27.06 0.86
CA GLN A 620 28.89 27.41 1.55
C GLN A 620 29.80 28.12 0.53
N TYR A 621 29.76 29.45 0.49
CA TYR A 621 30.78 30.22 -0.20
C TYR A 621 32.08 30.10 0.61
N VAL A 622 33.03 29.31 0.10
CA VAL A 622 34.41 29.21 0.62
C VAL A 622 35.23 30.40 0.16
#